data_AF-A0A7S3A1U6-F1
#
_entry.id   AF-A0A7S3A1U6-F1
#
_cell.length_a   1.000
_cell.length_b   1.000
_cell.length_c   1.000
_cell.angle_alpha   90.00
_cell.angle_beta   90.00
_cell.angle_gamma   90.00
#
_symmetry.space_group_name_H-M   'P 1'
#
loop_
_entity.id
_entity.type
_entity.pdbx_description
1 polymer ?
#
loop_
_entity_poly.entity_id
_entity_poly.type
_entity_poly.pdbx_seq_one_letter_code
_entity_poly.pdbx_strand_id
1 'polypeptide(L)'
;MHAKSLLKYLGQSDLLETTKVEDLADAPYFVPESVSAWSVLEQMRLRRLHLAVVVDEYGGTAGLVTLEDILEEVVGEIYDEDDDIESEESDIVELQNGSFFIDGQAELEKVAVALLMELPEDDLAEHGTISGFLCNRLEGIPSAGELVTIDNVEFKIVTADDRRILTLEAARSEEEPESSNDMPDLFKVMENSFGQNDDRKQNEDRKRSEDRKRSEER
;
A
#
# COMPACT_ATOMS: atom_id res chain seq x y z
N MET A 1 30.32 -14.68 9.91
CA MET A 1 30.33 -16.16 10.06
C MET A 1 28.90 -16.64 10.17
N HIS A 2 28.43 -17.43 9.20
CA HIS A 2 27.14 -18.10 9.30
C HIS A 2 27.24 -19.44 10.04
N ALA A 3 26.25 -19.79 10.87
CA ALA A 3 26.19 -21.08 11.55
C ALA A 3 26.21 -22.27 10.57
N LYS A 4 25.62 -22.12 9.36
CA LYS A 4 25.69 -23.13 8.29
C LYS A 4 27.12 -23.50 7.89
N SER A 5 28.06 -22.57 8.04
CA SER A 5 29.47 -22.80 7.77
C SER A 5 30.11 -23.79 8.75
N LEU A 6 29.46 -24.12 9.86
CA LEU A 6 29.93 -25.16 10.78
C LEU A 6 29.45 -26.56 10.37
N LEU A 7 28.41 -26.68 9.54
CA LEU A 7 27.88 -27.97 9.10
C LEU A 7 28.89 -28.79 8.29
N LYS A 8 29.80 -28.14 7.57
CA LYS A 8 30.90 -28.79 6.83
C LYS A 8 31.87 -29.56 7.73
N TYR A 9 31.80 -29.37 9.05
CA TYR A 9 32.63 -30.06 10.03
C TYR A 9 31.87 -31.10 10.87
N LEU A 10 30.60 -31.35 10.56
CA LEU A 10 29.80 -32.33 11.30
C LEU A 10 30.42 -33.72 11.16
N GLY A 11 30.79 -34.32 12.29
CA GLY A 11 31.49 -35.63 12.34
C GLY A 11 33.00 -35.57 12.02
N GLN A 12 33.59 -34.37 11.91
CA GLN A 12 35.01 -34.16 11.64
C GLN A 12 35.67 -33.32 12.77
N SER A 13 35.70 -33.87 13.99
CA SER A 13 36.20 -33.19 15.18
C SER A 13 37.64 -32.69 15.05
N ASP A 14 38.52 -33.49 14.42
CA ASP A 14 39.93 -33.12 14.21
C ASP A 14 40.08 -31.87 13.31
N LEU A 15 39.16 -31.70 12.37
CA LEU A 15 39.14 -30.56 11.45
C LEU A 15 38.60 -29.31 12.13
N LEU A 16 37.65 -29.46 13.06
CA LEU A 16 37.15 -28.36 13.92
C LEU A 16 38.22 -27.83 14.86
N GLU A 17 39.01 -28.70 15.48
CA GLU A 17 40.07 -28.30 16.43
C GLU A 17 41.19 -27.49 15.78
N THR A 18 41.42 -27.70 14.48
CA THR A 18 42.51 -27.07 13.72
C THR A 18 42.07 -25.89 12.87
N THR A 19 40.76 -25.75 12.61
CA THR A 19 40.21 -24.63 11.82
C THR A 19 40.20 -23.36 12.66
N LYS A 20 40.71 -22.26 12.10
CA LYS A 20 40.64 -20.97 12.75
C LYS A 20 39.33 -20.26 12.44
N VAL A 21 38.87 -19.44 13.37
CA VAL A 21 37.65 -18.63 13.20
C VAL A 21 37.79 -17.64 12.02
N GLU A 22 39.00 -17.13 11.78
CA GLU A 22 39.29 -16.23 10.65
C GLU A 22 38.97 -16.85 9.28
N ASP A 23 39.14 -18.17 9.14
CA ASP A 23 38.87 -18.92 7.91
C ASP A 23 37.35 -19.13 7.68
N LEU A 24 36.53 -18.85 8.71
CA LEU A 24 35.07 -18.98 8.70
C LEU A 24 34.36 -17.63 8.73
N ALA A 25 35.10 -16.54 8.93
CA ALA A 25 34.56 -15.21 9.10
C ALA A 25 34.33 -14.53 7.74
N ASP A 26 33.06 -14.28 7.42
CA ASP A 26 32.68 -13.40 6.30
C ASP A 26 32.93 -11.93 6.64
N ALA A 27 33.21 -11.11 5.62
CA ALA A 27 33.36 -9.67 5.79
C ALA A 27 32.05 -9.03 6.28
N PRO A 28 32.06 -8.22 7.36
CA PRO A 28 30.88 -7.54 7.83
C PRO A 28 30.43 -6.44 6.85
N TYR A 29 29.12 -6.22 6.79
CA TYR A 29 28.52 -5.09 6.10
C TYR A 29 28.27 -3.96 7.10
N PHE A 30 28.64 -2.73 6.74
CA PHE A 30 28.53 -1.57 7.62
C PHE A 30 27.48 -0.58 7.10
N VAL A 31 26.69 -0.02 8.01
CA VAL A 31 25.69 1.01 7.73
C VAL A 31 25.85 2.18 8.71
N PRO A 32 25.83 3.44 8.25
CA PRO A 32 25.83 4.59 9.15
C PRO A 32 24.50 4.69 9.93
N GLU A 33 24.53 5.10 11.19
CA GLU A 33 23.32 5.30 12.01
C GLU A 33 22.37 6.38 11.45
N SER A 34 22.90 7.30 10.63
CA SER A 34 22.14 8.36 9.98
C SER A 34 21.32 7.90 8.77
N VAL A 35 21.47 6.65 8.32
CA VAL A 35 20.71 6.11 7.19
C VAL A 35 19.36 5.58 7.67
N SER A 36 18.30 5.86 6.90
CA SER A 36 16.96 5.39 7.24
C SER A 36 16.86 3.86 7.29
N ALA A 37 16.07 3.34 8.24
CA ALA A 37 15.81 1.90 8.37
C ALA A 37 15.32 1.28 7.06
N TRP A 38 14.44 1.98 6.33
CA TRP A 38 13.95 1.56 5.00
C TRP A 38 15.07 1.41 3.97
N SER A 39 16.01 2.36 3.91
CA SER A 39 17.15 2.26 3.01
C SER A 39 18.09 1.12 3.41
N VAL A 40 18.25 0.85 4.70
CA VAL A 40 19.03 -0.29 5.19
C VAL A 40 18.33 -1.61 4.81
N LEU A 41 17.01 -1.70 4.96
CA LEU A 41 16.18 -2.84 4.56
C LEU A 41 16.38 -3.19 3.07
N GLU A 42 16.23 -2.20 2.19
CA GLU A 42 16.42 -2.36 0.76
C GLU A 42 17.84 -2.84 0.43
N GLN A 43 18.84 -2.22 1.05
CA GLN A 43 20.25 -2.58 0.88
C GLN A 43 20.59 -3.98 1.37
N MET A 44 20.00 -4.43 2.48
CA MET A 44 20.17 -5.77 3.03
C MET A 44 19.48 -6.82 2.15
N ARG A 45 18.27 -6.52 1.65
CA ARG A 45 17.55 -7.38 0.70
C ARG A 45 18.28 -7.58 -0.61
N LEU A 46 18.73 -6.49 -1.24
CA LEU A 46 19.46 -6.53 -2.52
C LEU A 46 20.76 -7.35 -2.40
N ARG A 47 21.43 -7.28 -1.26
CA ARG A 47 22.69 -8.00 -1.01
C ARG A 47 22.50 -9.38 -0.39
N ARG A 48 21.26 -9.79 -0.09
CA ARG A 48 20.91 -11.03 0.62
C ARG A 48 21.67 -11.17 1.95
N LEU A 49 21.69 -10.08 2.72
CA LEU A 49 22.33 -9.99 4.03
C LEU A 49 21.27 -9.97 5.13
N HIS A 50 21.52 -10.69 6.22
CA HIS A 50 20.63 -10.76 7.39
C HIS A 50 21.17 -9.98 8.60
N LEU A 51 22.42 -9.50 8.54
CA LEU A 51 23.07 -8.79 9.65
C LEU A 51 23.92 -7.65 9.08
N ALA A 52 23.81 -6.48 9.69
CA ALA A 52 24.66 -5.33 9.42
C ALA A 52 25.20 -4.75 10.73
N VAL A 53 26.38 -4.13 10.65
CA VAL A 53 27.03 -3.42 11.75
C VAL A 53 26.73 -1.93 11.59
N VAL A 54 26.13 -1.34 12.61
CA VAL A 54 25.82 0.09 12.63
C VAL A 54 27.03 0.86 13.12
N VAL A 55 27.42 1.90 12.38
CA VAL A 55 28.56 2.76 12.70
C VAL A 55 28.13 4.20 12.99
N ASP A 56 28.76 4.80 13.98
CA ASP A 56 28.60 6.23 14.31
C ASP A 56 29.45 7.13 13.39
N GLU A 57 29.30 8.44 13.51
CA GLU A 57 30.03 9.43 12.70
C GLU A 57 31.53 9.48 12.98
N TYR A 58 31.96 8.93 14.12
CA TYR A 58 33.36 8.87 14.53
C TYR A 58 34.03 7.55 14.09
N GLY A 59 33.30 6.68 13.39
CA GLY A 59 33.76 5.37 12.94
C GLY A 59 33.78 4.30 14.04
N GLY A 60 33.12 4.58 15.17
CA GLY A 60 32.84 3.62 16.22
C GLY A 60 31.67 2.71 15.84
N THR A 61 31.57 1.56 16.52
CA THR A 61 30.41 0.68 16.40
C THR A 61 29.31 1.22 17.31
N ALA A 62 28.24 1.72 16.69
CA ALA A 62 27.02 2.11 17.39
C ALA A 62 26.23 0.87 17.81
N GLY A 63 26.19 -0.17 16.96
CA GLY A 63 25.46 -1.39 17.25
C GLY A 63 25.44 -2.42 16.12
N LEU A 64 24.47 -3.32 16.20
CA LEU A 64 24.17 -4.36 15.22
C LEU A 64 22.70 -4.23 14.86
N VAL A 65 22.35 -4.58 13.64
CA VAL A 65 20.96 -4.64 13.22
C VAL A 65 20.74 -5.86 12.34
N THR A 66 19.64 -6.57 12.58
CA THR A 66 19.23 -7.70 11.75
C THR A 66 18.17 -7.27 10.74
N LEU A 67 17.94 -8.10 9.72
CA LEU A 67 16.88 -7.83 8.76
C LEU A 67 15.51 -7.87 9.47
N GLU A 68 15.38 -8.78 10.43
CA GLU A 68 14.22 -9.04 11.25
C GLU A 68 13.87 -7.84 12.15
N ASP A 69 14.85 -7.24 12.83
CA ASP A 69 14.63 -6.05 13.67
C ASP A 69 14.12 -4.86 12.83
N ILE A 70 14.64 -4.69 11.61
CA ILE A 70 14.21 -3.60 10.73
C ILE A 70 12.79 -3.84 10.21
N LEU A 71 12.46 -5.10 9.90
CA LEU A 71 11.10 -5.46 9.52
C LEU A 71 10.14 -5.21 10.68
N GLU A 72 10.50 -5.60 11.90
CA GLU A 72 9.71 -5.35 13.11
C GLU A 72 9.50 -3.85 13.36
N GLU A 73 10.53 -3.01 13.24
CA GLU A 73 10.38 -1.56 13.43
C GLU A 73 9.56 -0.87 12.31
N VAL A 74 9.60 -1.40 11.09
CA VAL A 74 8.79 -0.90 9.97
C VAL A 74 7.33 -1.33 10.11
N VAL A 75 7.08 -2.49 10.73
CA VAL A 75 5.75 -3.11 10.87
C VAL A 75 5.06 -2.73 12.19
N GLY A 76 5.77 -2.71 13.32
CA GLY A 76 5.28 -2.47 14.67
C GLY A 76 4.49 -3.63 15.29
N GLU A 77 4.32 -3.61 16.63
CA GLU A 77 3.28 -4.40 17.31
C GLU A 77 1.93 -3.70 17.13
N ILE A 78 1.03 -4.33 16.38
CA ILE A 78 -0.34 -3.86 16.24
C ILE A 78 -1.21 -4.78 17.08
N TYR A 79 -1.40 -4.39 18.34
CA TYR A 79 -2.54 -4.87 19.12
C TYR A 79 -3.80 -4.16 18.60
N ASP A 80 -4.83 -4.91 18.19
CA ASP A 80 -6.19 -4.41 17.92
C ASP A 80 -7.11 -4.82 19.08
N GLU A 81 -8.23 -4.14 19.31
CA GLU A 81 -9.01 -4.16 20.57
C GLU A 81 -9.56 -5.53 21.06
N ASP A 82 -9.27 -6.63 20.34
CA ASP A 82 -9.70 -8.01 20.60
C ASP A 82 -8.52 -9.00 20.80
N ASP A 83 -7.36 -8.56 21.32
CA ASP A 83 -6.21 -9.45 21.55
C ASP A 83 -6.41 -10.47 22.68
N ASP A 84 -7.02 -11.57 22.30
CA ASP A 84 -6.78 -12.91 22.81
C ASP A 84 -7.03 -13.88 21.64
N ILE A 85 -5.95 -14.37 20.99
CA ILE A 85 -5.70 -15.79 20.63
C ILE A 85 -4.57 -15.87 19.58
N GLU A 86 -3.40 -16.31 20.10
CA GLU A 86 -2.48 -17.26 19.46
C GLU A 86 -1.73 -16.82 18.19
N SER A 87 -0.57 -16.19 18.41
CA SER A 87 0.72 -16.57 17.79
C SER A 87 0.66 -17.40 16.51
N GLU A 88 0.64 -16.73 15.36
CA GLU A 88 1.21 -17.14 14.08
C GLU A 88 1.40 -15.87 13.23
N GLU A 89 2.49 -15.81 12.46
CA GLU A 89 2.90 -14.70 11.61
C GLU A 89 1.71 -14.14 10.80
N SER A 90 1.31 -12.88 10.99
CA SER A 90 0.14 -12.34 10.26
C SER A 90 0.47 -12.18 8.78
N ASP A 91 -0.22 -12.92 7.91
CA ASP A 91 -0.06 -12.89 6.45
C ASP A 91 -0.45 -11.55 5.80
N ILE A 92 -1.11 -10.66 6.54
CA ILE A 92 -1.57 -9.34 6.11
C ILE A 92 -1.25 -8.33 7.23
N VAL A 93 -0.57 -7.24 6.88
CA VAL A 93 -0.10 -6.22 7.80
C VAL A 93 -0.43 -4.84 7.24
N GLU A 94 -1.16 -4.01 8.00
CA GLU A 94 -1.39 -2.61 7.62
C GLU A 94 -0.14 -1.76 7.92
N LEU A 95 0.23 -0.89 6.97
CA LEU A 95 1.35 0.03 7.04
C LEU A 95 0.88 1.44 7.42
N GLN A 96 1.77 2.25 7.98
CA GLN A 96 1.46 3.61 8.46
C GLN A 96 0.85 4.56 7.41
N ASN A 97 1.06 4.28 6.12
CA ASN A 97 0.51 5.05 5.00
C ASN A 97 -0.90 4.58 4.57
N GLY A 98 -1.51 3.62 5.28
CA GLY A 98 -2.81 3.03 4.95
C GLY A 98 -2.76 1.98 3.83
N SER A 99 -1.56 1.57 3.40
CA SER A 99 -1.38 0.41 2.52
C SER A 99 -1.17 -0.86 3.33
N PHE A 100 -1.22 -2.02 2.69
CA PHE A 100 -1.05 -3.33 3.32
C PHE A 100 0.15 -4.06 2.75
N PHE A 101 0.99 -4.61 3.60
CA PHE A 101 2.01 -5.59 3.24
C PHE A 101 1.44 -7.00 3.39
N ILE A 102 1.55 -7.82 2.35
CA ILE A 102 0.79 -9.06 2.23
C ILE A 102 1.72 -10.19 1.75
N ASP A 103 1.67 -11.35 2.41
CA ASP A 103 2.28 -12.58 1.94
C ASP A 103 1.50 -13.12 0.72
N GLY A 104 2.20 -13.56 -0.33
CA GLY A 104 1.56 -14.08 -1.53
C GLY A 104 0.69 -15.33 -1.31
N GLN A 105 0.85 -16.03 -0.17
CA GLN A 105 0.03 -17.15 0.27
C GLN A 105 -1.18 -16.73 1.11
N ALA A 106 -1.31 -15.46 1.48
CA ALA A 106 -2.49 -14.95 2.17
C ALA A 106 -3.76 -15.34 1.42
N GLU A 107 -4.76 -15.79 2.18
CA GLU A 107 -6.06 -16.19 1.63
C GLU A 107 -6.70 -15.02 0.89
N LEU A 108 -7.15 -15.26 -0.34
CA LEU A 108 -7.72 -14.21 -1.19
C LEU A 108 -8.91 -13.52 -0.52
N GLU A 109 -9.76 -14.28 0.16
CA GLU A 109 -10.93 -13.76 0.87
C GLU A 109 -10.54 -12.77 1.97
N LYS A 110 -9.50 -13.09 2.77
CA LYS A 110 -8.99 -12.19 3.81
C LYS A 110 -8.42 -10.90 3.21
N VAL A 111 -7.66 -11.02 2.12
CA VAL A 111 -7.10 -9.87 1.39
C VAL A 111 -8.20 -8.99 0.80
N ALA A 112 -9.23 -9.59 0.21
CA ALA A 112 -10.37 -8.86 -0.34
C ALA A 112 -11.13 -8.08 0.73
N VAL A 113 -11.33 -8.67 1.92
CA VAL A 113 -11.93 -7.98 3.06
C VAL A 113 -11.05 -6.80 3.52
N ALA A 114 -9.74 -7.02 3.71
CA ALA A 114 -8.82 -5.99 4.18
C ALA A 114 -8.75 -4.79 3.23
N LEU A 115 -8.75 -5.05 1.92
CA LEU A 115 -8.66 -4.03 0.87
C LEU A 115 -10.03 -3.50 0.41
N LEU A 116 -11.13 -4.00 1.00
CA LEU A 116 -12.51 -3.70 0.61
C LEU A 116 -12.76 -3.92 -0.89
N MET A 117 -12.22 -5.01 -1.44
CA MET A 117 -12.40 -5.41 -2.82
C MET A 117 -13.73 -6.12 -3.03
N GLU A 118 -14.43 -5.76 -4.11
CA GLU A 118 -15.62 -6.48 -4.56
C GLU A 118 -15.23 -7.50 -5.63
N LEU A 119 -14.87 -8.71 -5.20
CA LEU A 119 -14.54 -9.81 -6.11
C LEU A 119 -15.77 -10.66 -6.44
N PRO A 120 -15.92 -11.14 -7.70
CA PRO A 120 -16.92 -12.13 -8.05
C PRO A 120 -16.80 -13.42 -7.22
N GLU A 121 -17.93 -14.07 -6.91
CA GLU A 121 -17.92 -15.35 -6.18
C GLU A 121 -17.08 -16.43 -6.89
N ASP A 122 -17.08 -16.43 -8.23
CA ASP A 122 -16.28 -17.37 -9.01
C ASP A 122 -14.77 -17.14 -8.79
N ASP A 123 -14.31 -15.88 -8.72
CA ASP A 123 -12.90 -15.55 -8.48
C ASP A 123 -12.47 -16.01 -7.06
N LEU A 124 -13.33 -15.84 -6.05
CA LEU A 124 -13.08 -16.31 -4.69
C LEU A 124 -13.09 -17.84 -4.58
N ALA A 125 -13.93 -18.53 -5.37
CA ALA A 125 -14.02 -19.98 -5.37
C ALA A 125 -12.87 -20.66 -6.13
N GLU A 126 -12.38 -20.05 -7.21
CA GLU A 126 -11.31 -20.60 -8.05
C GLU A 126 -9.91 -20.34 -7.50
N HIS A 127 -9.75 -19.35 -6.61
CA HIS A 127 -8.46 -18.90 -6.12
C HIS A 127 -8.38 -18.89 -4.59
N GLY A 128 -7.52 -19.75 -4.04
CA GLY A 128 -7.30 -19.80 -2.59
C GLY A 128 -6.40 -18.68 -2.07
N THR A 129 -5.49 -18.13 -2.88
CA THR A 129 -4.50 -17.13 -2.42
C THR A 129 -4.40 -15.93 -3.33
N ILE A 130 -3.93 -14.80 -2.79
CA ILE A 130 -3.71 -13.56 -3.55
C ILE A 130 -2.70 -13.75 -4.68
N SER A 131 -1.61 -14.50 -4.46
CA SER A 131 -0.68 -14.80 -5.56
C SER A 131 -1.35 -15.60 -6.67
N GLY A 132 -2.23 -16.55 -6.35
CA GLY A 132 -2.92 -17.35 -7.35
C GLY A 132 -3.85 -16.50 -8.21
N PHE A 133 -4.63 -15.65 -7.56
CA PHE A 133 -5.52 -14.70 -8.21
C PHE A 133 -4.78 -13.73 -9.14
N LEU A 134 -3.75 -13.04 -8.62
CA LEU A 134 -2.99 -12.07 -9.41
C LEU A 134 -2.28 -12.73 -10.59
N CYS A 135 -1.65 -13.89 -10.41
CA CYS A 135 -0.97 -14.58 -11.52
C CYS A 135 -1.97 -15.05 -12.59
N ASN A 136 -3.17 -15.48 -12.19
CA ASN A 136 -4.21 -15.87 -13.14
C ASN A 136 -4.69 -14.66 -13.94
N ARG A 137 -5.04 -13.56 -13.25
CA ARG A 137 -5.54 -12.33 -13.88
C ARG A 137 -4.53 -11.70 -14.83
N LEU A 138 -3.23 -11.83 -14.52
CA LEU A 138 -2.13 -11.31 -15.33
C LEU A 138 -1.61 -12.29 -16.40
N GLU A 139 -2.18 -13.48 -16.48
CA GLU A 139 -1.73 -14.57 -17.37
C GLU A 139 -0.22 -14.91 -17.24
N GLY A 140 0.34 -14.72 -16.03
CA GLY A 140 1.77 -14.88 -15.78
C GLY A 140 2.19 -14.40 -14.39
N ILE A 141 3.47 -14.61 -14.06
CA ILE A 141 4.04 -14.16 -12.79
C ILE A 141 4.66 -12.78 -13.02
N PRO A 142 4.16 -11.73 -12.35
CA PRO A 142 4.70 -10.38 -12.51
C PRO A 142 6.09 -10.26 -11.88
N SER A 143 6.87 -9.30 -12.38
CA SER A 143 8.22 -9.05 -11.90
C SER A 143 8.22 -8.26 -10.60
N ALA A 144 9.24 -8.44 -9.76
CA ALA A 144 9.43 -7.58 -8.59
C ALA A 144 9.58 -6.10 -9.01
N GLY A 145 8.88 -5.21 -8.30
CA GLY A 145 8.76 -3.79 -8.60
C GLY A 145 7.64 -3.43 -9.58
N GLU A 146 6.96 -4.42 -10.17
CA GLU A 146 5.81 -4.19 -11.04
C GLU A 146 4.62 -3.67 -10.25
N LEU A 147 3.91 -2.70 -10.83
CA LEU A 147 2.67 -2.13 -10.31
C LEU A 147 1.51 -2.63 -11.16
N VAL A 148 0.49 -3.16 -10.52
CA VAL A 148 -0.68 -3.76 -11.14
C VAL A 148 -1.91 -3.16 -10.48
N THR A 149 -2.82 -2.62 -11.27
CA THR A 149 -4.09 -2.12 -10.76
C THR A 149 -5.20 -3.08 -11.15
N ILE A 150 -5.97 -3.54 -10.16
CA ILE A 150 -7.19 -4.31 -10.37
C ILE A 150 -8.30 -3.59 -9.60
N ASP A 151 -9.35 -3.25 -10.33
CA ASP A 151 -10.45 -2.40 -9.84
C ASP A 151 -9.90 -1.09 -9.24
N ASN A 152 -10.16 -0.84 -7.96
CA ASN A 152 -9.69 0.34 -7.24
C ASN A 152 -8.52 0.05 -6.28
N VAL A 153 -7.76 -1.02 -6.53
CA VAL A 153 -6.61 -1.41 -5.71
C VAL A 153 -5.35 -1.50 -6.57
N GLU A 154 -4.30 -0.82 -6.12
CA GLU A 154 -2.96 -0.92 -6.68
C GLU A 154 -2.16 -1.96 -5.88
N PHE A 155 -1.61 -2.93 -6.60
CA PHE A 155 -0.73 -3.98 -6.09
C PHE A 155 0.67 -3.74 -6.62
N LYS A 156 1.60 -3.51 -5.71
CA LYS A 156 3.04 -3.43 -5.97
C LYS A 156 3.70 -4.74 -5.60
N ILE A 157 4.26 -5.42 -6.59
CA ILE A 157 4.96 -6.69 -6.37
C ILE A 157 6.27 -6.41 -5.66
N VAL A 158 6.40 -6.85 -4.41
CA VAL A 158 7.60 -6.60 -3.61
C VAL A 158 8.66 -7.67 -3.90
N THR A 159 8.24 -8.94 -3.94
CA THR A 159 9.08 -10.05 -4.41
C THR A 159 8.26 -11.13 -5.12
N ALA A 160 8.89 -11.76 -6.10
CA ALA A 160 8.36 -12.93 -6.80
C ALA A 160 9.51 -13.89 -7.13
N ASP A 161 9.21 -15.17 -7.26
CA ASP A 161 10.11 -16.19 -7.82
C ASP A 161 9.59 -16.69 -9.18
N ASP A 162 10.25 -17.69 -9.77
CA ASP A 162 9.86 -18.23 -11.08
C ASP A 162 8.49 -18.95 -11.10
N ARG A 163 7.82 -19.07 -9.93
CA ARG A 163 6.61 -19.86 -9.75
C ARG A 163 5.44 -19.06 -9.17
N ARG A 164 5.69 -17.99 -8.41
CA ARG A 164 4.66 -17.22 -7.70
C ARG A 164 5.14 -15.87 -7.21
N ILE A 165 4.18 -15.04 -6.79
CA ILE A 165 4.42 -13.84 -5.99
C ILE A 165 4.67 -14.30 -4.55
N LEU A 166 5.71 -13.77 -3.91
CA LEU A 166 6.07 -14.08 -2.53
C LEU A 166 5.55 -13.02 -1.57
N THR A 167 5.73 -11.74 -1.90
CA THR A 167 5.20 -10.62 -1.10
C THR A 167 4.78 -9.47 -1.99
N LEU A 168 3.80 -8.71 -1.54
CA LEU A 168 3.26 -7.55 -2.23
C LEU A 168 2.82 -6.47 -1.24
N GLU A 169 2.81 -5.23 -1.72
CA GLU A 169 2.24 -4.07 -1.03
C GLU A 169 0.97 -3.69 -1.80
N ALA A 170 -0.15 -3.47 -1.13
CA ALA A 170 -1.41 -3.15 -1.76
C ALA A 170 -2.05 -1.92 -1.11
N ALA A 171 -2.52 -0.98 -1.92
CA ALA A 171 -3.22 0.19 -1.44
C ALA A 171 -4.47 0.41 -2.29
N ARG A 172 -5.54 0.92 -1.69
CA ARG A 172 -6.64 1.45 -2.48
C ARG A 172 -6.13 2.67 -3.24
N SER A 173 -6.35 2.68 -4.56
CA SER A 173 -6.17 3.88 -5.35
C SER A 173 -7.15 4.91 -4.82
N GLU A 174 -6.66 6.10 -4.42
CA GLU A 174 -7.54 7.25 -4.24
C GLU A 174 -8.20 7.51 -5.61
N GLU A 175 -9.45 7.08 -5.76
CA GLU A 175 -10.31 7.67 -6.77
C GLU A 175 -10.43 9.15 -6.39
N GLU A 176 -9.92 10.05 -7.23
CA GLU A 176 -10.55 11.37 -7.29
C GLU A 176 -12.04 11.08 -7.43
N PRO A 177 -12.90 11.60 -6.53
CA PRO A 177 -14.31 11.28 -6.59
C PRO A 177 -14.75 11.60 -8.01
N GLU A 178 -15.22 10.59 -8.75
CA GLU A 178 -15.95 10.82 -9.97
C GLU A 178 -16.95 11.90 -9.60
N SER A 179 -16.84 13.04 -10.26
CA SER A 179 -17.82 14.09 -10.18
C SER A 179 -19.13 13.47 -10.64
N SER A 180 -19.87 12.89 -9.70
CA SER A 180 -21.22 12.43 -9.89
C SER A 180 -22.00 13.67 -10.24
N ASN A 181 -22.21 13.79 -11.55
CA ASN A 181 -22.97 14.85 -12.23
C ASN A 181 -24.47 14.76 -11.91
N ASP A 182 -24.84 14.19 -10.78
CA ASP A 182 -26.20 14.10 -10.28
C ASP A 182 -26.35 14.94 -9.00
N MET A 183 -25.98 16.22 -9.11
CA MET A 183 -26.73 17.22 -8.37
C MET A 183 -27.98 17.52 -9.21
N PRO A 184 -29.20 17.11 -8.80
CA PRO A 184 -30.39 17.72 -9.36
C PRO A 184 -30.27 19.22 -9.09
N ASP A 185 -30.37 19.97 -10.18
CA ASP A 185 -30.06 21.38 -10.36
C ASP A 185 -30.75 22.30 -9.32
N LEU A 186 -30.24 22.29 -8.08
CA LEU A 186 -30.70 23.12 -6.96
C LEU A 186 -30.43 24.61 -7.25
N PHE A 187 -29.48 24.91 -8.15
CA PHE A 187 -29.24 26.25 -8.67
C PHE A 187 -30.27 26.67 -9.73
N LYS A 188 -30.74 25.80 -10.65
CA LYS A 188 -31.89 26.14 -11.53
C LYS A 188 -33.19 26.33 -10.79
N VAL A 189 -33.44 25.62 -9.69
CA VAL A 189 -34.67 25.80 -8.90
C VAL A 189 -34.68 27.18 -8.20
N MET A 190 -33.52 27.66 -7.75
CA MET A 190 -33.41 29.01 -7.20
C MET A 190 -33.47 30.10 -8.27
N GLU A 191 -32.88 29.91 -9.46
CA GLU A 191 -33.02 30.86 -10.57
C GLU A 191 -34.47 30.95 -11.10
N ASN A 192 -35.19 29.82 -11.18
CA ASN A 192 -36.60 29.82 -11.57
C ASN A 192 -37.55 30.41 -10.51
N SER A 193 -37.11 30.46 -9.25
CA SER A 193 -37.90 31.06 -8.15
C SER A 193 -37.64 32.57 -7.98
N PHE A 194 -36.54 33.10 -8.53
CA PHE A 194 -36.22 34.53 -8.53
C PHE A 194 -36.43 35.24 -9.88
N GLY A 195 -36.74 34.51 -10.95
CA GLY A 195 -36.99 35.07 -12.29
C GLY A 195 -38.43 35.53 -12.60
N GLN A 196 -39.41 35.30 -11.72
CA GLN A 196 -40.80 35.75 -11.92
C GLN A 196 -41.20 36.87 -10.96
N ASN A 197 -40.52 38.03 -11.02
CA ASN A 197 -41.09 39.25 -10.44
C ASN A 197 -40.78 40.56 -11.19
N ASP A 198 -39.98 40.55 -12.27
CA ASP A 198 -39.65 41.78 -13.00
C ASP A 198 -40.49 42.06 -14.26
N ASP A 199 -41.31 41.11 -14.74
CA ASP A 199 -42.20 41.35 -15.88
C ASP A 199 -43.56 42.01 -15.52
N ARG A 200 -43.89 42.14 -14.23
CA ARG A 200 -45.11 42.86 -13.81
C ARG A 200 -44.91 44.38 -13.69
N LYS A 201 -43.69 44.87 -13.48
CA LYS A 201 -43.44 46.32 -13.37
C LYS A 201 -43.27 47.04 -14.71
N GLN A 202 -42.79 46.37 -15.76
CA GLN A 202 -42.65 47.03 -17.08
C GLN A 202 -43.97 47.14 -17.87
N ASN A 203 -44.97 46.33 -17.55
CA ASN A 203 -46.28 46.38 -18.23
C ASN A 203 -47.27 47.39 -17.61
N GLU A 204 -47.08 47.81 -16.36
CA GLU A 204 -47.89 48.86 -15.73
C GLU A 204 -47.44 50.28 -16.14
N ASP A 205 -46.15 50.50 -16.38
CA ASP A 205 -45.63 51.80 -16.82
C ASP A 205 -45.91 52.09 -18.30
N ARG A 206 -46.01 51.07 -19.15
CA ARG A 206 -46.46 51.25 -20.55
C ARG A 206 -47.94 51.64 -20.64
N LYS A 207 -48.82 51.03 -19.84
CA LYS A 207 -50.25 51.37 -19.81
C LYS A 207 -50.53 52.79 -19.28
N ARG A 208 -49.77 53.29 -18.29
CA ARG A 208 -49.92 54.68 -17.81
C ARG A 208 -49.42 55.74 -18.79
N SER A 209 -48.50 55.39 -19.69
CA SER A 209 -47.98 56.30 -20.71
C SER A 209 -48.89 56.43 -21.94
N GLU A 210 -49.71 55.41 -22.24
CA GLU A 210 -50.67 55.42 -23.35
C GLU A 210 -51.99 56.12 -22.97
N ASP A 211 -52.46 55.99 -21.72
CA ASP A 211 -53.67 56.68 -21.26
C ASP A 211 -53.50 58.21 -21.13
N ARG A 212 -52.27 58.70 -20.88
CA ARG A 212 -51.98 60.16 -20.86
C ARG A 212 -51.93 60.79 -22.25
N LYS A 213 -51.62 60.02 -23.30
CA LYS A 213 -51.62 60.54 -24.69
C LYS A 213 -53.01 60.60 -25.30
N ARG A 214 -53.99 59.89 -24.74
CA ARG A 214 -55.38 59.86 -25.25
C ARG A 214 -56.29 60.94 -24.69
N SER A 215 -55.85 61.69 -23.66
CA SER A 215 -56.58 62.82 -23.08
C SER A 215 -56.17 64.19 -23.64
N GLU A 216 -55.19 64.26 -24.54
CA GLU A 216 -54.76 65.52 -25.19
C GLU A 216 -55.23 65.66 -26.66
N GLU A 217 -55.99 64.70 -27.19
CA GLU A 217 -56.53 64.74 -28.57
C GLU A 217 -58.07 64.66 -28.67
N ARG A 218 -58.82 64.88 -27.58
CA ARG A 218 -60.29 65.08 -27.65
C ARG A 218 -60.81 66.07 -26.61
#